data_AF-A0A811U7R8-F1
#
_entry.id   AF-A0A811U7R8-F1
#
_cell.length_a   1.000
_cell.length_b   1.000
_cell.length_c   1.000
_cell.angle_alpha   90.00
_cell.angle_beta   90.00
_cell.angle_gamma   90.00
#
_symmetry.space_group_name_H-M   'P 1'
#
loop_
_entity.id
_entity.type
_entity.pdbx_description
1 polymer ?
#
loop_
_entity_poly.entity_id
_entity_poly.type
_entity_poly.pdbx_seq_one_letter_code
_entity_poly.pdbx_strand_id
1 'polypeptide(L)' 'MFKCIPIFKGCNRQVEFVDKRHCSLPSVPEEILRYSRTLEELFLDANHIRDLPKVRAFI' A
#
# COMPACT_ATOMS: atom_id res chain seq x y z
N MET A 1 -13.95 16.52 -19.72
CA MET A 1 -14.67 15.28 -19.39
C MET A 1 -14.71 15.15 -17.88
N PHE A 2 -15.83 15.48 -17.24
CA PHE A 2 -15.97 15.50 -15.78
C PHE A 2 -16.15 14.09 -15.24
N LYS A 3 -15.15 13.58 -14.51
CA LYS A 3 -15.32 12.46 -13.57
C LYS A 3 -14.31 12.66 -12.46
N CYS A 4 -14.73 13.22 -11.34
CA CYS A 4 -14.25 12.93 -9.98
C CYS A 4 -14.92 13.88 -8.98
N ILE A 5 -16.22 13.69 -8.74
CA ILE A 5 -16.79 14.03 -7.43
C ILE A 5 -17.38 12.74 -6.88
N PRO A 6 -16.76 12.13 -5.86
CA PRO A 6 -17.47 11.22 -4.99
C PRO A 6 -17.37 11.73 -3.56
N ILE A 7 -18.52 12.22 -3.08
CA ILE A 7 -18.89 12.41 -1.67
C ILE A 7 -19.06 11.03 -0.96
N PHE A 8 -18.67 9.93 -1.62
CA PHE A 8 -18.78 8.55 -1.12
C PHE A 8 -17.41 7.98 -0.73
N LYS A 9 -17.26 7.73 0.58
CA LYS A 9 -16.15 7.05 1.27
C LYS A 9 -15.96 5.58 0.85
N GLY A 10 -15.74 5.27 -0.43
CA GLY A 10 -15.72 3.87 -0.86
C GLY A 10 -15.14 3.55 -2.22
N CYS A 11 -14.33 4.43 -2.82
CA CYS A 11 -13.47 3.97 -3.92
C CYS A 11 -12.31 3.18 -3.33
N ASN A 12 -12.51 1.87 -3.11
CA ASN A 12 -11.41 0.92 -3.16
C ASN A 12 -10.82 1.04 -4.56
N ARG A 13 -9.82 1.93 -4.71
CA ARG A 13 -9.00 1.96 -5.91
C ARG A 13 -8.31 0.61 -5.94
N GLN A 14 -8.58 -0.15 -6.98
CA GLN A 14 -7.87 -1.39 -7.25
C GLN A 14 -6.41 -0.99 -7.48
N VAL A 15 -5.55 -1.35 -6.53
CA VAL A 15 -4.12 -1.08 -6.58
C VAL A 15 -3.46 -2.44 -6.58
N GLU A 16 -2.94 -2.83 -7.73
CA GLU A 16 -2.28 -4.12 -7.98
C GLU A 16 -0.78 -4.03 -7.72
N PHE A 17 -0.19 -2.84 -7.88
CA PHE A 17 1.25 -2.60 -7.77
C PHE A 17 1.57 -1.35 -6.95
N VAL A 18 2.50 -1.46 -6.00
CA VAL A 18 3.07 -0.34 -5.24
C VAL A 18 4.58 -0.43 -5.23
N ASP A 19 5.23 0.65 -5.68
CA ASP A 19 6.67 0.86 -5.57
C ASP A 19 6.97 2.05 -4.66
N LYS A 20 7.59 1.76 -3.52
CA LYS A 20 8.08 2.76 -2.56
C LYS A 20 9.53 2.46 -2.18
N ARG A 21 10.36 2.07 -3.15
CA ARG A 21 11.80 1.91 -2.93
C ARG A 21 12.46 3.26 -2.67
N HIS A 22 13.55 3.26 -1.90
CA HIS A 22 14.35 4.47 -1.59
C HIS A 22 13.56 5.65 -0.99
N CYS A 23 12.39 5.40 -0.40
CA CYS A 23 11.52 6.44 0.15
C CYS A 23 11.87 6.83 1.59
N SER A 24 12.97 6.30 2.14
CA SER A 24 13.39 6.51 3.53
C SER A 24 12.27 6.21 4.55
N LEU A 25 11.39 5.24 4.25
CA LEU A 25 10.26 4.91 5.10
C LEU A 25 10.74 4.31 6.43
N PRO A 26 10.31 4.84 7.59
CA PRO A 26 10.68 4.30 8.89
C PRO A 26 9.88 3.03 9.25
N SER A 27 8.72 2.83 8.63
CA SER A 27 7.82 1.69 8.85
C SER A 27 6.96 1.47 7.60
N VAL A 28 6.29 0.31 7.52
CA VAL A 28 5.30 0.04 6.46
C VAL A 28 4.09 0.96 6.63
N PRO A 29 3.72 1.81 5.64
CA PRO A 29 2.54 2.66 5.73
C PRO A 29 1.23 1.88 5.84
N GLU A 30 0.33 2.31 6.73
CA GLU A 30 -1.01 1.69 6.89
C GLU A 30 -1.87 1.75 5.62
N GLU A 31 -1.60 2.71 4.73
CA GLU A 31 -2.29 2.80 3.44
C GLU A 31 -2.10 1.52 2.62
N ILE A 32 -0.92 0.89 2.68
CA ILE A 32 -0.65 -0.38 2.02
C ILE A 32 -1.56 -1.48 2.56
N LEU A 33 -1.83 -1.47 3.88
CA LEU A 33 -2.75 -2.42 4.50
C LEU A 33 -4.19 -2.25 4.01
N ARG A 34 -4.59 -1.04 3.58
CA ARG A 34 -5.91 -0.81 2.96
C ARG A 34 -6.05 -1.52 1.63
N TYR A 35 -4.96 -1.65 0.87
CA TYR A 35 -4.92 -2.34 -0.41
C TYR A 35 -4.59 -3.84 -0.28
N SER A 36 -4.52 -4.39 0.93
CA SER A 36 -4.16 -5.81 1.19
C SER A 36 -4.97 -6.85 0.42
N ARG A 37 -6.18 -6.51 -0.05
CA ARG A 37 -7.03 -7.43 -0.84
C ARG A 37 -6.82 -7.36 -2.35
N THR A 38 -6.22 -6.29 -2.85
CA THR A 38 -6.04 -6.04 -4.29
C THR A 38 -4.58 -5.92 -4.70
N LEU A 39 -3.69 -5.67 -3.74
CA LEU A 39 -2.27 -5.47 -3.97
C LEU A 39 -1.58 -6.80 -4.22
N GLU A 40 -1.06 -6.96 -5.43
CA GLU A 40 -0.36 -8.16 -5.89
C GLU A 40 1.15 -8.01 -5.70
N GLU A 41 1.70 -6.83 -6.04
CA GLU A 41 3.13 -6.53 -5.98
C GLU A 41 3.43 -5.32 -5.09
N LEU A 42 4.36 -5.51 -4.15
CA LEU A 42 4.79 -4.47 -3.22
C LEU A 42 6.32 -4.44 -3.10
N PHE A 43 6.93 -3.32 -3.51
CA PHE A 43 8.37 -3.09 -3.41
C PHE A 43 8.70 -2.02 -2.37
N LEU A 44 9.37 -2.44 -1.29
CA LEU A 44 9.78 -1.58 -0.16
C LEU A 44 11.29 -1.59 0.08
N ASP A 45 12.09 -1.96 -0.92
CA ASP A 45 13.55 -2.03 -0.81
C ASP A 45 14.18 -0.67 -0.49
N ALA A 46 15.37 -0.71 0.12
CA ALA A 46 16.16 0.48 0.45
C ALA A 46 15.40 1.54 1.29
N ASN A 47 14.57 1.07 2.23
CA ASN A 47 13.96 1.89 3.27
C ASN A 47 14.60 1.64 4.65
N HIS A 48 14.12 2.33 5.67
CA HIS A 48 14.58 2.20 7.06
C HIS A 48 13.58 1.41 7.94
N ILE A 49 12.85 0.48 7.33
CA ILE A 49 11.84 -0.34 8.00
C ILE A 49 12.56 -1.37 8.87
N ARG A 50 12.46 -1.21 10.19
CA ARG A 50 13.07 -2.13 11.17
C ARG A 50 12.12 -3.20 11.64
N ASP A 51 10.84 -2.84 11.73
CA ASP A 51 9.78 -3.70 12.20
C ASP A 51 8.77 -3.93 11.07
N LEU A 52 8.58 -5.20 10.72
CA LEU A 52 7.52 -5.61 9.81
C LEU A 52 6.22 -5.79 10.60
N PRO A 53 5.07 -5.36 10.07
CA PRO A 53 3.79 -5.65 10.70
C PRO A 53 3.61 -7.16 10.81
N LYS A 54 3.01 -7.63 11.91
CA LYS A 54 2.70 -9.05 12.17
C LYS A 54 1.53 -9.54 11.28
N VAL A 55 1.61 -9.33 9.98
CA VAL A 55 0.72 -9.95 9.01
C VAL A 55 1.33 -11.29 8.67
N ARG A 56 0.54 -12.35 8.83
CA ARG A 56 0.91 -13.71 8.41
C ARG A 56 1.37 -13.65 6.96
N ALA A 57 2.67 -13.87 6.74
CA ALA A 57 3.17 -14.24 5.43
C ALA A 57 2.51 -15.58 5.09
N PHE A 58 1.48 -15.56 4.25
CA PHE A 58 1.02 -16.76 3.59
C PHE A 58 2.06 -17.05 2.51
N ILE A 59 3.12 -17.75 2.93
CA ILE A 59 3.97 -18.54 2.04
C ILE A 59 3.21 -19.77 1.58
#